data_AF-A0A8H4MGW9-F1
#
_entry.id   AF-A0A8H4MGW9-F1
#
_cell.length_a   1.000
_cell.length_b   1.000
_cell.length_c   1.000
_cell.angle_alpha   90.00
_cell.angle_beta   90.00
_cell.angle_gamma   90.00
#
_symmetry.space_group_name_H-M   'P 1'
#
loop_
_entity.id
_entity.type
_entity.pdbx_description
1 polymer ?
#
loop_
_entity_poly.entity_id
_entity_poly.type
_entity_poly.pdbx_seq_one_letter_code
_entity_poly.pdbx_strand_id
1 'polypeptide(L)'
;MVYYVDKLTALFPAFTISSLTVHRYLIASAVVASKGLSDTFWTNKIYARVGGITVAELAVLELELLQRLRWMIIPQPDLLVDYYIGLVERSDAYEMEESSDGPLTTSLTDGTYAGGGGLPMENKMHNKAGVLIGIYLVNAVVATLPILYQWTAANCAGHTKRAFASALVAGSFSVRNIIGPQTFQARDAPEYHPAKIAVLATQAAAAVLLFVLFLYYVWDNKRRTVLQKANGIRCKMTPSGLG
;
A
#
# COMPACT_ATOMS: atom_id res chain seq x y z
N MET A 1 11.90 13.70 -6.64
CA MET A 1 13.35 13.79 -6.93
C MET A 1 13.62 14.58 -8.20
N VAL A 2 13.00 14.22 -9.33
CA VAL A 2 13.12 14.96 -10.60
C VAL A 2 12.71 16.42 -10.45
N TYR A 3 11.57 16.69 -9.80
CA TYR A 3 11.15 18.06 -9.46
C TYR A 3 12.23 18.90 -8.75
N TYR A 4 13.00 18.29 -7.84
CA TYR A 4 14.07 19.00 -7.13
C TYR A 4 15.27 19.27 -8.01
N VAL A 5 15.49 18.46 -9.04
CA VAL A 5 16.58 18.67 -10.02
C VAL A 5 16.31 19.96 -10.76
N ASP A 6 15.13 20.09 -11.35
CA ASP A 6 14.78 21.24 -12.19
C ASP A 6 14.70 22.53 -11.37
N LYS A 7 14.23 22.43 -10.13
CA LYS A 7 14.30 23.54 -9.18
C LYS A 7 15.73 23.93 -8.83
N LEU A 8 16.60 22.96 -8.57
CA LEU A 8 17.97 23.24 -8.15
C LEU A 8 18.79 23.83 -9.29
N THR A 9 18.62 23.33 -10.52
CA THR A 9 19.28 23.87 -11.71
C THR A 9 18.77 25.27 -12.06
N ALA A 10 17.48 25.55 -11.85
CA ALA A 10 16.92 26.89 -12.03
C ALA A 10 17.42 27.89 -10.99
N LEU A 11 17.57 27.48 -9.72
CA LEU A 11 18.01 28.35 -8.62
C LEU A 11 19.53 28.50 -8.55
N PHE A 12 20.27 27.50 -9.04
CA PHE A 12 21.72 27.47 -8.98
C PHE A 12 22.31 26.87 -10.27
N PRO A 13 22.48 27.70 -11.32
CA PRO A 13 22.92 27.24 -12.65
C PRO A 13 24.36 26.71 -12.69
N ALA A 14 25.15 26.94 -11.64
CA ALA A 14 26.51 26.39 -11.52
C ALA A 14 26.53 24.90 -11.10
N PHE A 15 25.40 24.36 -10.62
CA PHE A 15 25.30 22.94 -10.30
C PHE A 15 24.80 22.15 -11.51
N THR A 16 25.69 21.33 -12.06
CA THR A 16 25.36 20.37 -13.12
C THR A 16 25.34 18.96 -12.55
N ILE A 17 24.32 18.18 -12.94
CA ILE A 17 24.23 16.78 -12.52
C ILE A 17 25.17 15.95 -13.40
N SER A 18 26.15 15.34 -12.75
CA SER A 18 27.11 14.45 -13.39
C SER A 18 27.12 13.10 -12.67
N SER A 19 27.71 12.07 -13.28
CA SER A 19 27.87 10.75 -12.66
C SER A 19 28.61 10.79 -11.31
N LEU A 20 29.42 11.83 -11.06
CA LEU A 20 30.16 12.03 -9.81
C LEU A 20 29.29 12.67 -8.70
N THR A 21 28.33 13.53 -9.05
CA THR A 21 27.50 14.29 -8.08
C THR A 21 26.12 13.69 -7.87
N VAL A 22 25.62 12.89 -8.82
CA VAL A 22 24.26 12.34 -8.80
C VAL A 22 23.99 11.43 -7.59
N HIS A 23 24.98 10.63 -7.16
CA HIS A 23 24.78 9.69 -6.06
C HIS A 23 24.45 10.40 -4.74
N ARG A 24 25.28 11.37 -4.34
CA ARG A 24 25.07 12.17 -3.12
C ARG A 24 23.80 13.02 -3.22
N TYR A 25 23.53 13.56 -4.41
CA TYR A 25 22.31 14.31 -4.68
C TYR A 25 21.04 13.45 -4.52
N LEU A 26 21.01 12.24 -5.07
CA LEU A 26 19.86 11.34 -4.96
C LEU A 26 19.58 10.96 -3.51
N ILE A 27 20.62 10.70 -2.72
CA ILE A 27 20.45 10.39 -1.30
C ILE A 27 19.89 11.60 -0.54
N ALA A 28 20.48 12.78 -0.73
CA ALA A 28 20.04 13.99 -0.04
C ALA A 28 18.59 14.37 -0.40
N SER A 29 18.25 14.35 -1.70
CA SER A 29 16.89 14.62 -2.19
C SER A 29 15.87 13.58 -1.69
N ALA A 30 16.26 12.29 -1.62
CA ALA A 30 15.44 11.23 -1.05
C ALA A 30 15.10 11.46 0.42
N VAL A 31 16.09 11.85 1.23
CA VAL A 31 15.91 12.12 2.65
C VAL A 31 15.05 13.36 2.88
N VAL A 32 15.32 14.45 2.15
CA VAL A 32 14.53 15.70 2.24
C VAL A 32 13.06 15.46 1.86
N ALA A 33 12.79 14.75 0.76
CA ALA A 33 11.40 14.45 0.39
C ALA A 33 10.71 13.57 1.43
N SER A 34 11.38 12.51 1.89
CA SER A 34 10.79 11.56 2.84
C SER A 34 10.41 12.24 4.15
N LYS A 35 11.27 13.12 4.67
CA LYS A 35 11.00 13.86 5.90
C LYS A 35 10.00 15.00 5.73
N GLY A 36 9.96 15.60 4.54
CA GLY A 36 9.13 16.77 4.27
C GLY A 36 7.71 16.44 3.81
N LEU A 37 7.49 15.27 3.19
CA LEU A 37 6.23 14.89 2.55
C LEU A 37 5.57 13.65 3.17
N SER A 38 6.32 12.79 3.88
CA SER A 38 5.76 11.57 4.47
C SER A 38 5.50 11.73 5.96
N ASP A 39 4.33 11.31 6.42
CA ASP A 39 3.97 11.28 7.86
C ASP A 39 4.83 10.29 8.67
N THR A 40 5.44 9.32 8.00
CA THR A 40 6.36 8.35 8.60
C THR A 40 7.76 8.54 8.02
N PHE A 41 8.71 8.93 8.88
CA PHE A 41 10.10 9.15 8.50
C PHE A 41 11.06 8.46 9.48
N TRP A 42 12.26 8.11 8.98
CA TRP A 42 13.28 7.43 9.77
C TRP A 42 14.37 8.40 10.27
N THR A 43 15.24 7.93 11.18
CA THR A 43 16.36 8.75 11.68
C THR A 43 17.50 8.83 10.65
N ASN A 44 18.29 9.92 10.69
CA ASN A 44 19.43 10.11 9.77
C ASN A 44 20.45 8.97 9.81
N LYS A 45 20.56 8.27 10.94
CA LYS A 45 21.42 7.09 11.06
C LYS A 45 21.01 5.97 10.11
N ILE A 46 19.72 5.75 9.92
CA ILE A 46 19.20 4.68 9.04
C ILE A 46 19.41 5.09 7.58
N TYR A 47 19.06 6.33 7.22
CA TYR A 47 19.28 6.85 5.88
C TYR A 47 20.76 6.86 5.47
N ALA A 48 21.66 7.27 6.38
CA ALA A 48 23.10 7.26 6.14
C ALA A 48 23.63 5.83 5.92
N ARG A 49 23.13 4.86 6.69
CA ARG A 49 23.51 3.44 6.55
C ARG A 49 23.08 2.87 5.20
N VAL A 50 21.89 3.23 4.71
CA VAL A 50 21.38 2.80 3.40
C VAL A 50 22.13 3.51 2.26
N GLY A 51 22.42 4.79 2.42
CA GLY A 51 23.17 5.59 1.44
C GLY A 51 24.68 5.35 1.42
N GLY A 52 25.23 4.60 2.38
CA GLY A 52 26.68 4.34 2.46
C GLY A 52 27.52 5.60 2.76
N ILE A 53 26.91 6.66 3.29
CA ILE A 53 27.59 7.93 3.63
C ILE A 53 27.62 8.13 5.15
N THR A 54 28.52 8.98 5.63
CA THR A 54 28.59 9.28 7.07
C THR A 54 27.37 10.10 7.50
N VAL A 55 26.95 9.95 8.77
CA VAL A 55 25.78 10.68 9.29
C VAL A 55 26.00 12.20 9.27
N ALA A 56 27.24 12.63 9.54
CA ALA A 56 27.62 14.04 9.50
C ALA A 56 27.54 14.60 8.07
N GLU A 57 28.05 13.85 7.09
CA GLU A 57 27.95 14.23 5.68
C GLU A 57 26.49 14.30 5.23
N LEU A 58 25.66 13.31 5.59
CA LEU A 58 24.24 13.32 5.24
C LEU A 58 23.53 14.55 5.83
N ALA A 59 23.83 14.91 7.08
CA ALA A 59 23.23 16.08 7.72
C ALA A 59 23.63 17.39 7.01
N VAL A 60 24.89 17.52 6.57
CA VAL A 60 25.36 18.70 5.82
C VAL A 60 24.70 18.75 4.45
N LEU A 61 24.64 17.62 3.72
CA LEU A 61 24.00 17.56 2.41
C LEU A 61 22.50 17.86 2.46
N GLU A 62 21.81 17.35 3.47
CA GLU A 62 20.41 17.65 3.74
C GLU A 62 20.20 19.15 3.96
N LEU A 63 21.02 19.77 4.82
CA LEU A 63 20.94 21.19 5.11
C LEU A 63 21.27 22.04 3.88
N GLU A 64 22.33 21.71 3.14
CA GLU A 64 22.71 22.45 1.94
C GLU A 64 21.60 22.39 0.89
N LEU A 65 21.00 21.21 0.65
CA LEU A 65 19.90 21.07 -0.29
C LEU A 65 18.68 21.92 0.13
N LEU A 66 18.32 21.91 1.42
CA LEU A 66 17.22 22.73 1.95
C LEU A 66 17.47 24.24 1.79
N GLN A 67 18.69 24.68 2.06
CA GLN A 67 19.09 26.08 1.89
C GLN A 67 19.04 26.49 0.41
N ARG A 68 19.55 25.65 -0.49
CA ARG A 68 19.53 25.90 -1.94
C ARG A 68 18.11 25.93 -2.50
N LEU A 69 17.23 25.08 -1.99
CA LEU A 69 15.80 25.06 -2.34
C LEU A 69 14.98 26.15 -1.63
N ARG A 70 15.62 27.02 -0.82
CA ARG A 70 14.97 28.05 0.00
C ARG A 70 13.81 27.52 0.85
N TRP A 71 13.94 26.30 1.36
CA TRP A 71 12.90 25.58 2.10
C TRP A 71 11.60 25.32 1.33
N MET A 72 11.56 25.58 0.02
CA MET A 72 10.38 25.39 -0.83
C MET A 72 10.35 23.97 -1.39
N ILE A 73 10.08 23.00 -0.52
CA ILE A 73 10.11 21.57 -0.83
C ILE A 73 8.78 21.00 -1.32
N ILE A 74 7.65 21.65 -1.04
CA ILE A 74 6.32 21.11 -1.38
C ILE A 74 6.05 21.37 -2.88
N PRO A 75 5.88 20.32 -3.70
CA PRO A 75 5.47 20.49 -5.08
C PRO A 75 3.97 20.82 -5.15
N GLN A 76 3.58 21.73 -6.04
CA GLN A 76 2.17 21.97 -6.35
C GLN A 76 1.62 20.78 -7.16
N PRO A 77 0.36 20.36 -6.92
CA PRO A 77 -0.21 19.18 -7.57
C PRO A 77 -0.30 19.35 -9.09
N ASP A 78 -0.67 20.53 -9.58
CA ASP A 78 -0.83 20.82 -11.02
C ASP A 78 0.49 20.60 -11.77
N LEU A 79 1.59 21.16 -11.25
CA LEU A 79 2.92 21.01 -11.82
C LEU A 79 3.39 19.55 -11.81
N LEU A 80 3.01 18.76 -10.81
CA LEU A 80 3.39 17.35 -10.72
C LEU A 80 2.71 16.52 -11.82
N VAL A 81 1.47 16.87 -12.19
CA VAL A 81 0.73 16.26 -13.31
C VAL A 81 1.42 16.60 -14.63
N ASP A 82 1.82 17.86 -14.84
CA ASP A 82 2.55 18.25 -16.04
C ASP A 82 3.89 17.49 -16.20
N TYR A 83 4.63 17.33 -15.10
CA TYR A 83 5.86 16.51 -15.09
C TYR A 83 5.59 15.04 -15.44
N TYR A 84 4.47 14.50 -14.97
CA TYR A 84 4.08 13.13 -15.27
C TYR A 84 3.72 12.96 -16.75
N ILE A 85 2.91 13.87 -17.30
CA ILE A 85 2.54 13.87 -18.73
C ILE A 85 3.81 13.95 -19.59
N GLY A 86 4.71 14.91 -19.32
CA GLY A 86 5.95 15.05 -20.09
C GLY A 86 6.91 13.85 -19.98
N LEU A 87 6.87 13.11 -18.87
CA LEU A 87 7.63 11.85 -18.72
C LEU A 87 7.03 10.73 -19.57
N VAL A 88 5.69 10.64 -19.60
CA VAL A 88 4.97 9.61 -20.36
C VAL A 88 5.08 9.86 -21.86
N GLU A 89 4.94 11.11 -22.32
CA GLU A 89 5.15 11.49 -23.72
C GLU A 89 6.56 11.14 -24.23
N ARG A 90 7.55 11.15 -23.35
CA ARG A 90 8.94 10.82 -23.68
C ARG A 90 9.22 9.32 -23.66
N SER A 91 8.27 8.50 -23.20
CA SER A 91 8.41 7.05 -23.12
C SER A 91 7.49 6.36 -24.13
N ASP A 92 8.06 5.71 -25.15
CA ASP A 92 7.31 5.00 -26.19
C ASP A 92 6.51 3.77 -25.69
N ALA A 93 6.62 3.43 -24.40
CA ALA A 93 6.06 2.22 -23.80
C ALA A 93 4.78 2.45 -22.97
N TYR A 94 4.38 3.70 -22.74
CA TYR A 94 3.26 4.03 -21.86
C TYR A 94 2.31 4.99 -22.58
N GLU A 95 1.03 4.62 -22.66
CA GLU A 95 -0.05 5.49 -23.11
C GLU A 95 -0.85 5.96 -21.88
N MET A 96 -1.20 7.25 -21.87
CA MET A 96 -2.07 7.82 -20.83
C MET A 96 -3.50 7.34 -21.07
N GLU A 97 -4.12 6.73 -20.07
CA GLU A 97 -5.54 6.43 -20.10
C GLU A 97 -6.29 7.77 -20.00
N GLU A 98 -6.99 8.19 -21.07
CA GLU A 98 -7.80 9.40 -21.03
C GLU A 98 -8.86 9.26 -19.93
N SER A 99 -8.68 10.03 -18.85
CA SER A 99 -9.73 10.18 -17.86
C SER A 99 -10.90 10.90 -18.53
N SER A 100 -11.97 10.15 -18.76
CA SER A 100 -13.30 10.66 -19.12
C SER A 100 -13.96 11.41 -17.96
N ASP A 101 -13.19 12.22 -17.24
CA ASP A 101 -13.70 13.25 -16.34
C ASP A 101 -13.55 14.58 -17.09
N GLY A 102 -14.58 14.91 -17.88
CA GLY A 102 -14.63 16.15 -18.62
C GLY A 102 -14.41 17.35 -17.69
N PRO A 103 -13.45 18.24 -18.00
CA PRO A 103 -13.44 19.55 -17.39
C PRO A 103 -14.65 20.32 -17.93
N LEU A 104 -15.46 20.84 -17.02
CA LEU A 104 -16.34 21.97 -17.28
C LEU A 104 -15.48 23.17 -17.70
N THR A 105 -15.10 23.24 -18.98
CA THR A 105 -14.64 24.47 -19.63
C THR A 105 -15.36 24.62 -20.96
N THR A 106 -16.45 25.38 -20.88
CA THR A 106 -17.10 25.99 -22.02
C THR A 106 -16.11 26.96 -22.67
N SER A 107 -15.41 26.55 -23.72
CA SER A 107 -14.85 27.48 -24.70
C SER A 107 -14.56 26.78 -26.03
N LEU A 108 -15.53 26.96 -26.94
CA LEU A 108 -15.45 26.97 -28.40
C LEU A 108 -14.02 27.18 -28.96
N THR A 109 -13.54 26.24 -29.78
CA THR A 109 -13.03 26.45 -31.16
C THR A 109 -12.42 25.15 -31.72
N ASP A 110 -12.85 24.80 -32.93
CA ASP A 110 -12.22 23.96 -33.97
C ASP A 110 -11.69 22.56 -33.57
N GLY A 111 -12.15 21.43 -34.11
CA GLY A 111 -12.39 21.17 -35.52
C GLY A 111 -11.23 20.34 -36.09
N THR A 112 -11.47 19.05 -36.36
CA THR A 112 -10.64 18.14 -37.18
C THR A 112 -9.56 17.32 -36.46
N TYR A 113 -9.90 16.11 -36.01
CA TYR A 113 -9.17 14.88 -36.37
C TYR A 113 -10.14 13.69 -36.38
N ALA A 114 -10.44 13.23 -37.59
CA ALA A 114 -11.17 12.01 -37.87
C ALA A 114 -10.17 10.87 -38.12
N GLY A 115 -10.42 9.69 -37.54
CA GLY A 115 -9.93 8.43 -38.09
C GLY A 115 -9.47 7.39 -37.06
N GLY A 116 -10.35 6.43 -36.76
CA GLY A 116 -9.97 5.18 -36.08
C GLY A 116 -11.11 4.51 -35.33
N GLY A 117 -12.02 3.86 -36.05
CA GLY A 117 -13.22 3.24 -35.47
C GLY A 117 -12.94 2.00 -34.59
N GLY A 118 -13.77 1.81 -33.56
CA GLY A 118 -13.76 0.58 -32.76
C GLY A 118 -14.60 0.62 -31.48
N LEU A 119 -15.93 0.83 -31.61
CA LEU A 119 -16.99 0.59 -30.63
C LEU A 119 -17.06 1.50 -29.37
N PRO A 120 -18.17 2.25 -29.18
CA PRO A 120 -18.51 2.78 -27.88
C PRO A 120 -19.04 1.63 -27.02
N MET A 121 -18.19 1.06 -26.16
CA MET A 121 -18.68 0.28 -25.00
C MET A 121 -19.18 1.25 -23.94
N GLU A 122 -20.22 1.98 -24.31
CA GLU A 122 -21.14 2.59 -23.39
C GLU A 122 -21.90 1.48 -22.66
N ASN A 123 -22.17 1.70 -21.36
CA ASN A 123 -22.94 0.86 -20.43
C ASN A 123 -22.11 -0.28 -19.76
N LYS A 124 -21.93 -0.40 -18.43
CA LYS A 124 -22.72 0.09 -17.29
C LYS A 124 -21.84 0.38 -16.07
N MET A 125 -21.92 1.61 -15.57
CA MET A 125 -21.88 1.84 -14.13
C MET A 125 -23.04 1.07 -13.49
N HIS A 126 -22.74 0.01 -12.75
CA HIS A 126 -23.66 -0.46 -11.71
C HIS A 126 -22.87 -0.69 -10.43
N ASN A 127 -22.96 0.30 -9.54
CA ASN A 127 -22.38 0.37 -8.19
C ASN A 127 -20.87 0.62 -8.09
N LYS A 128 -20.43 1.85 -8.42
CA LYS A 128 -19.11 2.40 -8.04
C LYS A 128 -18.79 2.16 -6.54
N ALA A 129 -19.80 2.25 -5.69
CA ALA A 129 -19.69 1.95 -4.26
C ALA A 129 -19.28 0.49 -3.98
N GLY A 130 -19.81 -0.48 -4.73
CA GLY A 130 -19.48 -1.90 -4.54
C GLY A 130 -18.03 -2.22 -4.92
N VAL A 131 -17.53 -1.61 -6.01
CA VAL A 131 -16.12 -1.73 -6.42
C VAL A 131 -15.19 -1.10 -5.38
N LEU A 132 -15.56 0.08 -4.87
CA LEU A 132 -14.79 0.79 -3.86
C LEU A 132 -14.73 0.01 -2.53
N ILE A 133 -15.87 -0.53 -2.08
CA ILE A 133 -15.94 -1.41 -0.91
C ILE A 133 -15.07 -2.66 -1.12
N GLY A 134 -15.07 -3.24 -2.32
CA GLY A 134 -14.21 -4.37 -2.67
C GLY A 134 -12.73 -4.04 -2.50
N ILE A 135 -12.28 -2.87 -2.99
CA ILE A 135 -10.90 -2.41 -2.84
C ILE A 135 -10.52 -2.24 -1.36
N TYR A 136 -11.39 -1.64 -0.56
CA TYR A 136 -11.12 -1.47 0.88
C TYR A 136 -11.11 -2.81 1.64
N LEU A 137 -12.01 -3.73 1.32
CA LEU A 137 -12.05 -5.06 1.93
C LEU A 137 -10.80 -5.88 1.61
N VAL A 138 -10.29 -5.79 0.38
CA VAL A 138 -9.03 -6.46 0.00
C VAL A 138 -7.86 -5.88 0.78
N ASN A 139 -7.80 -4.56 0.98
CA ASN A 139 -6.72 -3.93 1.75
C ASN A 139 -6.77 -4.28 3.25
N ALA A 140 -7.96 -4.50 3.82
CA ALA A 140 -8.11 -4.96 5.21
C ALA A 140 -7.43 -6.32 5.48
N VAL A 141 -7.30 -7.19 4.47
CA VAL A 141 -6.58 -8.47 4.59
C VAL A 141 -5.10 -8.24 4.88
N VAL A 142 -4.49 -7.20 4.31
CA VAL A 142 -3.07 -6.87 4.53
C VAL A 142 -2.81 -6.47 5.99
N ALA A 143 -3.70 -5.66 6.57
CA ALA A 143 -3.63 -5.24 7.97
C ALA A 143 -3.81 -6.40 8.97
N THR A 144 -4.46 -7.49 8.55
CA THR A 144 -4.73 -8.65 9.41
C THR A 144 -3.49 -9.53 9.62
N LEU A 145 -2.53 -9.54 8.69
CA LEU A 145 -1.31 -10.36 8.77
C LEU A 145 -0.48 -10.13 10.04
N PRO A 146 -0.10 -8.89 10.44
CA PRO A 146 0.67 -8.66 11.66
C PRO A 146 -0.08 -9.10 12.93
N ILE A 147 -1.40 -8.93 12.97
CA ILE A 147 -2.24 -9.38 14.09
C ILE A 147 -2.20 -10.90 14.22
N LEU A 148 -2.28 -11.63 13.11
CA LEU A 148 -2.18 -13.10 13.10
C LEU A 148 -0.81 -13.58 13.60
N TYR A 149 0.28 -12.90 13.23
CA TYR A 149 1.63 -13.21 13.72
C TYR A 149 1.77 -13.01 15.24
N GLN A 150 1.18 -11.93 15.78
CA GLN A 150 1.20 -11.68 17.23
C GLN A 150 0.33 -12.69 17.98
N TRP A 151 -0.85 -13.03 17.44
CA TRP A 151 -1.76 -13.98 18.06
C TRP A 151 -1.19 -15.41 18.08
N THR A 152 -0.56 -15.84 16.99
CA THR A 152 0.14 -17.15 16.94
C THR A 152 1.31 -17.20 17.93
N ALA A 153 2.06 -16.11 18.08
CA ALA A 153 3.12 -16.01 19.07
C ALA A 153 2.61 -16.11 20.52
N ALA A 154 1.46 -15.50 20.83
CA ALA A 154 0.86 -15.52 22.16
C ALA A 154 0.25 -16.88 22.56
N ASN A 155 -0.33 -17.61 21.60
CA ASN A 155 -1.05 -18.87 21.88
C ASN A 155 -0.16 -20.13 21.83
N CYS A 156 1.02 -20.08 21.21
CA CYS A 156 1.95 -21.20 21.19
C CYS A 156 2.99 -21.10 22.32
N ALA A 157 2.85 -21.93 23.35
CA ALA A 157 3.87 -22.12 24.37
C ALA A 157 5.00 -23.03 23.86
N GLY A 158 6.24 -22.51 23.84
CA GLY A 158 7.46 -23.23 23.45
C GLY A 158 8.11 -22.72 22.16
N HIS A 159 9.44 -22.56 22.17
CA HIS A 159 10.22 -21.99 21.08
C HIS A 159 10.05 -22.71 19.74
N THR A 160 10.06 -24.04 19.75
CA THR A 160 9.92 -24.86 18.53
C THR A 160 8.51 -24.83 17.96
N LYS A 161 7.47 -24.84 18.80
CA LYS A 161 6.06 -24.76 18.35
C LYS A 161 5.73 -23.40 17.75
N ARG A 162 6.25 -22.32 18.34
CA ARG A 162 6.10 -20.97 17.81
C ARG A 162 6.74 -20.84 16.43
N ALA A 163 7.96 -21.35 16.27
CA ALA A 163 8.68 -21.33 14.99
C ALA A 163 7.93 -22.13 13.90
N PHE A 164 7.36 -23.28 14.25
CA PHE A 164 6.57 -24.07 13.31
C PHE A 164 5.26 -23.36 12.92
N ALA A 165 4.54 -22.79 13.88
CA ALA A 165 3.31 -22.04 13.63
C ALA A 165 3.55 -20.80 12.74
N SER A 166 4.62 -20.03 13.01
CA SER A 166 4.98 -18.87 12.20
C SER A 166 5.46 -19.26 10.79
N ALA A 167 6.10 -20.42 10.64
CA ALA A 167 6.49 -20.96 9.34
C ALA A 167 5.29 -21.36 8.49
N LEU A 168 4.23 -21.93 9.08
CA LEU A 168 2.98 -22.23 8.36
C LEU A 168 2.28 -20.97 7.85
N VAL A 169 2.25 -19.91 8.67
CA VAL A 169 1.70 -18.60 8.26
C VAL A 169 2.51 -18.01 7.10
N ALA A 170 3.84 -18.05 7.19
CA ALA A 170 4.74 -17.57 6.14
C ALA A 170 4.57 -18.38 4.84
N GLY A 171 4.51 -19.72 4.94
CA GLY A 171 4.30 -20.59 3.79
C GLY A 171 2.98 -20.32 3.07
N SER A 172 1.91 -20.04 3.84
CA SER A 172 0.61 -19.68 3.29
C SER A 172 0.64 -18.35 2.53
N PHE A 173 1.40 -17.37 3.02
CA PHE A 173 1.62 -16.10 2.34
C PHE A 173 2.37 -16.28 1.01
N SER A 174 3.39 -17.13 1.00
CA SER A 174 4.14 -17.45 -0.23
C SER A 174 3.26 -18.11 -1.30
N VAL A 175 2.38 -19.05 -0.93
CA VAL A 175 1.44 -19.68 -1.87
C VAL A 175 0.49 -18.64 -2.48
N ARG A 176 0.02 -17.67 -1.68
CA ARG A 176 -0.85 -16.59 -2.18
C ARG A 176 -0.14 -15.72 -3.21
N ASN A 177 1.14 -15.42 -3.02
CA ASN A 177 1.92 -14.63 -3.97
C ASN A 177 2.15 -15.35 -5.31
N ILE A 178 2.08 -16.68 -5.35
CA ILE A 178 2.13 -17.47 -6.59
C ILE A 178 0.77 -17.42 -7.31
N ILE A 179 -0.32 -17.65 -6.57
CA ILE A 179 -1.69 -17.68 -7.13
C ILE A 179 -2.10 -16.31 -7.66
N GLY A 180 -1.69 -15.22 -6.99
CA GLY A 180 -2.04 -13.84 -7.34
C GLY A 180 -1.88 -13.53 -8.84
N PRO A 181 -0.64 -13.46 -9.36
CA PRO A 181 -0.42 -13.14 -10.78
C PRO A 181 -0.96 -14.22 -11.73
N GLN A 182 -1.04 -15.49 -11.30
CA GLN A 182 -1.53 -16.57 -12.14
C GLN A 182 -3.04 -16.47 -12.46
N THR A 183 -3.81 -15.79 -11.60
CA THR A 183 -5.26 -15.59 -11.80
C THR A 183 -5.60 -14.46 -12.77
N PHE A 184 -4.67 -13.54 -13.03
CA PHE A 184 -4.84 -12.44 -14.00
C PHE A 184 -4.24 -12.84 -15.36
N GLN A 185 -5.01 -13.59 -16.15
CA GLN A 185 -4.55 -14.03 -17.47
C GLN A 185 -4.87 -12.98 -18.53
N ALA A 186 -3.89 -12.70 -19.42
CA ALA A 186 -4.04 -11.73 -20.50
C ALA A 186 -5.16 -12.09 -21.51
N ARG A 187 -5.54 -13.37 -21.57
CA ARG A 187 -6.61 -13.86 -22.46
C ARG A 187 -8.02 -13.35 -22.09
N ASP A 188 -8.21 -12.93 -20.84
CA ASP A 188 -9.52 -12.57 -20.27
C ASP A 188 -9.66 -11.05 -20.06
N ALA A 189 -8.76 -10.25 -20.66
CA ALA A 189 -8.89 -8.79 -20.73
C ALA A 189 -10.09 -8.40 -21.62
N PRO A 190 -10.81 -7.29 -21.33
CA PRO A 190 -10.58 -6.28 -20.30
C PRO A 190 -11.33 -6.53 -18.97
N GLU A 191 -12.25 -7.48 -18.91
CA GLU A 191 -13.19 -7.59 -17.78
C GLU A 191 -12.73 -8.55 -16.66
N TYR A 192 -11.74 -9.41 -16.93
CA TYR A 192 -11.07 -10.32 -15.98
C TYR A 192 -12.02 -11.05 -15.01
N HIS A 193 -13.13 -11.56 -15.53
CA HIS A 193 -14.14 -12.32 -14.77
C HIS A 193 -13.56 -13.44 -13.88
N PRO A 194 -12.63 -14.31 -14.34
CA PRO A 194 -12.14 -15.40 -13.51
C PRO A 194 -11.36 -14.91 -12.28
N ALA A 195 -10.62 -13.80 -12.40
CA ALA A 195 -9.87 -13.22 -11.28
C ALA A 195 -10.83 -12.67 -10.20
N LYS A 196 -11.87 -11.95 -10.61
CA LYS A 196 -12.90 -11.42 -9.70
C LYS A 196 -13.63 -12.54 -8.95
N ILE A 197 -14.02 -13.60 -9.67
CA ILE A 197 -14.71 -14.75 -9.08
C ILE A 197 -13.79 -15.48 -8.08
N ALA A 198 -12.51 -15.67 -8.42
CA ALA A 198 -11.56 -16.34 -7.53
C ALA A 198 -11.37 -15.57 -6.20
N VAL A 199 -11.27 -14.25 -6.25
CA VAL A 199 -11.18 -13.39 -5.05
C VAL A 199 -12.47 -13.47 -4.23
N LEU A 200 -13.63 -13.37 -4.86
CA LEU A 200 -14.93 -13.45 -4.18
C LEU A 200 -15.17 -14.84 -3.55
N ALA A 201 -14.81 -15.91 -4.26
CA ALA A 201 -14.94 -17.28 -3.77
C ALA A 201 -14.04 -17.52 -2.55
N THR A 202 -12.80 -17.03 -2.58
CA THR A 202 -11.86 -17.16 -1.45
C THR A 202 -12.35 -16.39 -0.23
N GLN A 203 -12.89 -15.18 -0.43
CA GLN A 203 -13.45 -14.36 0.65
C GLN A 203 -14.73 -14.97 1.23
N ALA A 204 -15.61 -15.50 0.38
CA ALA A 204 -16.83 -16.19 0.81
C ALA A 204 -16.50 -17.45 1.62
N ALA A 205 -15.54 -18.25 1.16
CA ALA A 205 -15.09 -19.43 1.90
C ALA A 205 -14.54 -19.08 3.29
N ALA A 206 -13.73 -18.01 3.39
CA ALA A 206 -13.22 -17.52 4.66
C ALA A 206 -14.35 -17.03 5.60
N ALA A 207 -15.33 -16.29 5.07
CA ALA A 207 -16.48 -15.82 5.83
C ALA A 207 -17.34 -16.98 6.35
N VAL A 208 -17.58 -18.00 5.52
CA VAL A 208 -18.30 -19.22 5.93
C VAL A 208 -17.54 -19.97 7.01
N LEU A 209 -16.22 -20.13 6.88
CA LEU A 209 -15.40 -20.80 7.88
C LEU A 209 -15.45 -20.07 9.23
N LEU A 210 -15.35 -18.74 9.22
CA LEU A 210 -15.48 -17.92 10.43
C LEU A 210 -16.88 -18.02 11.05
N PHE A 211 -17.92 -18.04 10.23
CA PHE A 211 -19.30 -18.18 10.70
C PHE A 211 -19.53 -19.55 11.35
N VAL A 212 -19.05 -20.63 10.74
CA VAL A 212 -19.11 -21.98 11.32
C VAL A 212 -18.32 -22.04 12.63
N LEU A 213 -17.13 -21.44 12.68
CA LEU A 213 -16.32 -21.38 13.89
C LEU A 213 -17.01 -20.57 15.00
N PHE A 214 -17.67 -19.46 14.65
CA PHE A 214 -18.47 -18.67 15.58
C PHE A 214 -19.63 -19.49 16.16
N LEU A 215 -20.40 -20.18 15.32
CA LEU A 215 -21.48 -21.06 15.77
C LEU A 215 -20.96 -22.18 16.67
N TYR A 216 -19.82 -22.77 16.31
CA TYR A 216 -19.15 -23.78 17.11
C TYR A 216 -18.76 -23.24 18.49
N TYR A 217 -18.14 -22.05 18.56
CA TYR A 217 -17.75 -21.43 19.82
C TYR A 217 -18.96 -21.06 20.69
N VAL A 218 -20.04 -20.55 20.09
CA VAL A 218 -21.28 -20.26 20.83
C VAL A 218 -21.86 -21.54 21.41
N TRP A 219 -21.90 -22.62 20.62
CA TRP A 219 -22.38 -23.91 21.05
C TRP A 219 -21.52 -24.52 22.16
N ASP A 220 -20.18 -24.50 22.00
CA ASP A 220 -19.26 -25.02 23.01
C ASP A 220 -19.31 -24.20 24.31
N ASN A 221 -19.35 -22.87 24.22
CA ASN A 221 -19.52 -22.01 25.39
C ASN A 221 -20.84 -22.30 26.10
N LYS A 222 -21.94 -22.50 25.36
CA LYS A 222 -23.25 -22.85 25.95
C LYS A 222 -23.19 -24.21 26.65
N ARG A 223 -22.54 -25.21 26.05
CA ARG A 223 -22.32 -26.53 26.67
C ARG A 223 -21.50 -26.43 27.95
N ARG A 224 -20.42 -25.65 27.95
CA ARG A 224 -19.58 -25.42 29.14
C ARG A 224 -20.36 -24.73 30.25
N THR A 225 -21.21 -23.75 29.95
CA THR A 225 -22.08 -23.12 30.95
C THR A 225 -23.06 -24.12 31.58
N VAL A 226 -23.63 -25.03 30.78
CA VAL A 226 -24.51 -26.10 31.29
C VAL A 226 -23.73 -27.07 32.19
N LEU A 227 -22.53 -27.50 31.76
CA LEU A 227 -21.66 -28.37 32.55
C LEU A 227 -21.16 -27.70 33.83
N GLN A 228 -20.84 -26.41 33.82
CA GLN A 228 -20.43 -25.65 35.02
C GLN A 228 -21.59 -25.47 36.00
N LYS A 229 -22.81 -25.24 35.51
CA LYS A 229 -24.02 -25.20 36.36
C LYS A 229 -24.32 -26.57 36.96
N ALA A 230 -24.12 -27.66 36.22
CA ALA A 230 -24.29 -29.04 36.69
C ALA A 230 -23.21 -29.46 37.71
N ASN A 231 -21.96 -29.03 37.51
CA ASN A 231 -20.84 -29.38 38.40
C ASN A 231 -20.72 -28.50 39.65
N GLY A 232 -21.60 -27.50 39.84
CA GLY A 232 -21.69 -26.73 41.09
C GLY A 232 -20.43 -25.93 41.50
N ILE A 233 -19.45 -25.75 40.62
CA ILE A 233 -18.22 -25.01 40.96
C ILE A 233 -18.51 -23.51 40.89
N ARG A 234 -19.04 -22.99 42.01
CA ARG A 234 -19.13 -21.56 42.28
C ARG A 234 -17.72 -21.04 42.53
N CYS A 235 -17.02 -20.58 41.49
CA CYS A 235 -15.77 -19.85 41.67
C CYS A 235 -16.11 -18.51 42.34
N LYS A 236 -16.00 -18.48 43.68
CA LYS A 236 -15.97 -17.22 44.43
C LYS A 236 -14.63 -16.57 44.10
N MET A 237 -14.65 -15.54 43.25
CA MET A 237 -13.58 -14.56 43.20
C MET A 237 -13.60 -13.81 44.53
N THR A 238 -12.83 -14.25 45.51
CA THR A 238 -12.49 -13.42 46.67
C THR A 238 -11.47 -12.39 46.20
N PRO A 239 -11.70 -11.08 46.38
CA PRO A 239 -10.67 -10.09 46.13
C PRO A 239 -9.53 -10.35 47.12
N SER A 240 -8.33 -10.58 46.59
CA SER A 240 -7.10 -10.68 47.38
C SER A 240 -6.93 -9.36 48.14
N GLY A 241 -7.19 -9.39 49.43
CA GLY A 241 -6.94 -8.27 50.34
C GLY A 241 -5.45 -7.94 50.36
N LEU A 242 -5.16 -6.65 50.21
CA LEU A 242 -3.91 -6.06 50.67
C LEU A 242 -3.83 -6.23 52.20
N GLY A 243 -2.74 -6.82 52.65
CA GLY A 243 -2.26 -6.87 54.04
C GLY A 243 -0.76 -7.09 54.01
#